data_AF-A0A3D6EZ53-F1
#
_entry.id   AF-A0A3D6EZ53-F1
#
_cell.length_a   1.000
_cell.length_b   1.000
_cell.length_c   1.000
_cell.angle_alpha   90.00
_cell.angle_beta   90.00
_cell.angle_gamma   90.00
#
_symmetry.space_group_name_H-M   'P 1'
#
loop_
_entity.id
_entity.type
_entity.pdbx_description
1 polymer ?
#
loop_
_entity_poly.entity_id
_entity_poly.type
_entity_poly.pdbx_seq_one_letter_code
_entity_poly.pdbx_strand_id
1 'polypeptide(L)'
;MKKLLLSTLLTLTMFNLFGQKESDTNKTEYKFKEAENTACFVCDHVLNKHRPILYVAHDKEDGSWQFLCGQDDHTEANAKIISLKQATEIDTTINDLYEMPIGVGAERKSRKDKWVPFRLQD
;
A
#
# COMPACT_ATOMS: atom_id res chain seq x y z
N MET A 1 28.95 25.92 51.97
CA MET A 1 28.27 24.61 51.95
C MET A 1 28.44 24.03 50.55
N LYS A 2 29.10 22.84 50.45
CA LYS A 2 29.25 21.89 49.31
C LYS A 2 29.41 22.49 47.88
N LYS A 3 30.63 22.60 47.32
CA LYS A 3 31.32 21.62 46.41
C LYS A 3 30.34 21.05 45.35
N LEU A 4 30.58 21.07 44.03
CA LEU A 4 31.74 20.54 43.31
C LEU A 4 31.56 20.71 41.76
N LEU A 5 32.60 21.22 41.09
CA LEU A 5 33.24 20.88 39.79
C LEU A 5 32.50 20.47 38.49
N LEU A 6 33.29 20.65 37.40
CA LEU A 6 33.34 20.00 36.07
C LEU A 6 32.53 20.68 34.95
N SER A 7 33.11 21.46 34.02
CA SER A 7 34.15 21.18 32.98
C SER A 7 33.67 20.29 31.83
N THR A 8 33.56 20.89 30.63
CA THR A 8 33.77 20.32 29.28
C THR A 8 33.73 21.51 28.30
N LEU A 9 34.83 22.12 27.87
CA LEU A 9 35.86 21.69 26.91
C LEU A 9 35.35 21.10 25.58
N LEU A 10 35.82 21.73 24.50
CA LEU A 10 35.96 21.28 23.11
C LEU A 10 34.78 21.51 22.15
N THR A 11 34.74 22.74 21.65
CA THR A 11 34.28 23.04 20.30
C THR A 11 35.18 22.37 19.25
N LEU A 12 34.53 21.78 18.25
CA LEU A 12 34.93 21.77 16.84
C LEU A 12 36.21 20.99 16.44
N THR A 13 36.04 19.75 15.98
CA THR A 13 36.80 19.21 14.83
C THR A 13 36.08 18.00 14.22
N MET A 14 35.74 18.12 12.93
CA MET A 14 35.81 17.06 11.91
C MET A 14 35.31 15.67 12.30
N PHE A 15 34.02 15.40 12.12
CA PHE A 15 33.53 14.04 11.88
C PHE A 15 32.69 14.05 10.59
N ASN A 16 33.26 13.43 9.55
CA ASN A 16 32.58 12.74 8.45
C ASN A 16 31.91 13.65 7.39
N LEU A 17 32.34 13.76 6.12
CA LEU A 17 33.14 12.92 5.21
C LEU A 17 32.73 11.44 5.11
N PHE A 18 31.54 11.10 5.60
CA PHE A 18 30.82 9.91 5.17
C PHE A 18 29.55 10.38 4.51
N GLY A 19 29.39 10.02 3.23
CA GLY A 19 28.12 10.17 2.56
C GLY A 19 27.06 9.45 3.38
N GLN A 20 26.11 10.20 3.95
CA GLN A 20 24.78 9.68 4.08
C GLN A 20 24.21 9.61 2.67
N LYS A 21 24.58 8.52 1.97
CA LYS A 21 23.62 7.87 1.08
C LYS A 21 22.41 7.69 1.97
N GLU A 22 21.35 8.45 1.73
CA GLU A 22 20.05 8.15 2.33
C GLU A 22 19.80 6.69 2.02
N SER A 23 19.92 5.86 3.05
CA SER A 23 19.76 4.42 2.95
C SER A 23 18.28 4.21 2.67
N ASP A 24 17.97 3.89 1.41
CA ASP A 24 16.70 3.40 0.86
C ASP A 24 15.66 3.09 1.95
N THR A 25 14.94 4.10 2.42
CA THR A 25 13.90 3.90 3.41
C THR A 25 12.70 3.27 2.73
N ASN A 26 12.67 1.94 2.77
CA ASN A 26 11.49 1.09 2.67
C ASN A 26 10.67 1.23 1.37
N LYS A 27 11.31 0.94 0.22
CA LYS A 27 10.55 0.68 -1.01
C LYS A 27 9.83 -0.66 -0.82
N THR A 28 8.53 -0.61 -0.57
CA THR A 28 7.67 -1.80 -0.53
C THR A 28 7.87 -2.59 -1.82
N GLU A 29 8.32 -3.85 -1.69
CA GLU A 29 8.57 -4.71 -2.84
C GLU A 29 7.24 -5.03 -3.54
N TYR A 30 7.20 -4.86 -4.86
CA TYR A 30 6.10 -5.28 -5.71
C TYR A 30 6.18 -6.80 -5.90
N LYS A 31 5.18 -7.55 -5.44
CA LYS A 31 5.23 -9.04 -5.39
C LYS A 31 4.45 -9.77 -6.48
N PHE A 32 3.62 -9.07 -7.24
CA PHE A 32 2.76 -9.70 -8.25
C PHE A 32 3.57 -10.25 -9.43
N LYS A 33 3.07 -11.33 -10.04
CA LYS A 33 3.65 -11.90 -11.27
C LYS A 33 3.29 -11.07 -12.50
N GLU A 34 2.17 -10.37 -12.45
CA GLU A 34 1.67 -9.46 -13.46
C GLU A 34 2.61 -8.25 -13.59
N ALA A 35 2.71 -7.66 -14.77
CA ALA A 35 3.55 -6.50 -14.99
C ALA A 35 3.10 -5.31 -14.10
N GLU A 36 4.05 -4.49 -13.63
CA GLU A 36 3.74 -3.34 -12.76
C GLU A 36 2.69 -2.39 -13.36
N ASN A 37 2.62 -2.30 -14.69
CA ASN A 37 1.70 -1.47 -15.46
C ASN A 37 0.38 -2.17 -15.85
N THR A 38 0.11 -3.37 -15.32
CA THR A 38 -1.16 -4.07 -15.53
C THR A 38 -2.32 -3.18 -15.10
N ALA A 39 -3.31 -3.02 -15.98
CA ALA A 39 -4.47 -2.17 -15.70
C ALA A 39 -5.38 -2.80 -14.64
N CYS A 40 -5.83 -1.98 -13.69
CA CYS A 40 -6.73 -2.39 -12.62
C CYS A 40 -7.83 -1.35 -12.45
N PHE A 41 -9.00 -1.80 -12.02
CA PHE A 41 -10.10 -0.92 -11.65
C PHE A 41 -9.96 -0.46 -10.20
N VAL A 42 -10.27 0.81 -9.95
CA VAL A 42 -10.31 1.41 -8.62
C VAL A 42 -11.47 2.39 -8.56
N CYS A 43 -12.08 2.58 -7.39
CA CYS A 43 -13.03 3.67 -7.22
C CYS A 43 -12.33 5.00 -6.91
N ASP A 44 -12.91 6.11 -7.36
CA ASP A 44 -12.40 7.46 -7.11
C ASP A 44 -12.26 7.80 -5.62
N HIS A 45 -13.10 7.24 -4.74
CA HIS A 45 -12.96 7.35 -3.29
C HIS A 45 -11.60 6.86 -2.79
N VAL A 46 -11.11 5.75 -3.33
CA VAL A 46 -9.79 5.19 -3.02
C VAL A 46 -8.70 6.01 -3.69
N LEU A 47 -8.85 6.30 -4.98
CA LEU A 47 -7.84 7.03 -5.75
C LEU A 47 -7.55 8.42 -5.15
N ASN A 48 -8.60 9.13 -4.73
CA ASN A 48 -8.50 10.43 -4.09
C ASN A 48 -8.16 10.36 -2.59
N LYS A 49 -7.88 9.16 -2.06
CA LYS A 49 -7.50 8.90 -0.65
C LYS A 49 -8.57 9.30 0.38
N HIS A 50 -9.84 9.36 -0.02
CA HIS A 50 -10.96 9.65 0.89
C HIS A 50 -11.39 8.41 1.68
N ARG A 51 -11.28 7.22 1.10
CA ARG A 51 -11.63 5.94 1.74
C ARG A 51 -10.55 4.89 1.47
N PRO A 52 -10.29 3.96 2.41
CA PRO A 52 -9.31 2.90 2.21
C PRO A 52 -9.81 1.82 1.24
N ILE A 53 -8.90 0.99 0.72
CA ILE A 53 -9.27 -0.24 0.02
C ILE A 53 -9.76 -1.23 1.08
N LEU A 54 -11.02 -1.67 1.00
CA LEU A 54 -11.62 -2.65 1.91
C LEU A 54 -12.14 -3.89 1.19
N TYR A 55 -12.20 -3.84 -0.14
CA TYR A 55 -12.67 -4.92 -0.98
C TYR A 55 -11.74 -5.06 -2.19
N VAL A 56 -11.32 -6.28 -2.48
CA VAL A 56 -10.50 -6.63 -3.65
C VAL A 56 -11.17 -7.78 -4.37
N ALA A 57 -11.21 -7.71 -5.70
CA ALA A 57 -11.66 -8.83 -6.54
C ALA A 57 -10.62 -9.11 -7.64
N HIS A 58 -10.38 -10.40 -7.88
CA HIS A 58 -9.69 -10.89 -9.07
C HIS A 58 -10.77 -11.51 -9.96
N ASP A 59 -11.25 -10.70 -10.91
CA ASP A 59 -12.46 -10.97 -11.68
C ASP A 59 -12.41 -12.33 -12.38
N LYS A 60 -13.54 -13.03 -12.42
CA LYS A 60 -13.63 -14.38 -12.97
C LYS A 60 -13.55 -14.42 -14.50
N GLU A 61 -14.10 -13.42 -15.18
CA GLU A 61 -14.33 -13.44 -16.62
C GLU A 61 -13.11 -12.91 -17.39
N ASP A 62 -12.52 -11.81 -16.93
CA ASP A 62 -11.38 -11.17 -17.61
C ASP A 62 -10.07 -11.20 -16.83
N GLY A 63 -10.07 -11.71 -15.60
CA GLY A 63 -8.88 -11.75 -14.74
C GLY A 63 -8.42 -10.36 -14.29
N SER A 64 -9.25 -9.32 -14.43
CA SER A 64 -8.91 -7.98 -13.99
C SER A 64 -8.90 -7.87 -12.47
N TRP A 65 -8.01 -7.02 -11.97
CA TRP A 65 -7.96 -6.66 -10.56
C TRP A 65 -8.86 -5.45 -10.29
N GLN A 66 -9.62 -5.51 -9.21
CA GLN A 66 -10.46 -4.42 -8.73
C GLN A 66 -10.13 -4.09 -7.28
N PHE A 67 -9.95 -2.80 -6.97
CA PHE A 67 -9.61 -2.31 -5.63
C PHE A 67 -10.62 -1.25 -5.17
N LEU A 68 -11.54 -1.62 -4.29
CA LEU A 68 -12.73 -0.81 -3.95
C LEU A 68 -12.79 -0.46 -2.46
N CYS A 69 -13.56 0.59 -2.13
CA CYS A 69 -13.74 1.04 -0.75
C CYS A 69 -14.73 0.19 0.07
N GLY A 70 -15.31 -0.85 -0.53
CA GLY A 70 -16.22 -1.79 0.13
C GLY A 70 -17.60 -1.21 0.49
N GLN A 71 -17.95 -0.03 -0.02
CA GLN A 71 -19.30 0.54 0.12
C GLN A 71 -20.15 0.25 -1.13
N ASP A 72 -21.47 0.40 -1.01
CA ASP A 72 -22.45 0.16 -2.08
C ASP A 72 -22.88 1.44 -2.81
N ASP A 73 -22.38 2.61 -2.40
CA ASP A 73 -22.69 3.94 -2.97
C ASP A 73 -21.95 4.24 -4.29
N HIS A 74 -21.52 3.21 -5.02
CA HIS A 74 -20.80 3.36 -6.29
C HIS A 74 -21.75 3.51 -7.48
N THR A 75 -21.32 4.34 -8.44
CA THR A 75 -21.86 4.41 -9.80
C THR A 75 -20.73 4.18 -10.80
N GLU A 76 -21.06 3.96 -12.08
CA GLU A 76 -20.06 3.82 -13.15
C GLU A 76 -19.10 5.03 -13.23
N ALA A 77 -19.57 6.23 -12.87
CA ALA A 77 -18.75 7.44 -12.86
C ALA A 77 -17.60 7.39 -11.83
N ASN A 78 -17.73 6.56 -10.79
CA ASN A 78 -16.71 6.37 -9.76
C ASN A 78 -15.56 5.47 -10.25
N ALA A 79 -15.75 4.69 -11.31
CA ALA A 79 -14.71 3.81 -11.82
C ALA A 79 -13.55 4.61 -12.41
N LYS A 80 -12.32 4.19 -12.10
CA LYS A 80 -11.05 4.72 -12.60
C LYS A 80 -10.13 3.55 -12.93
N ILE A 81 -9.14 3.81 -13.78
CA ILE A 81 -8.11 2.82 -14.15
C ILE A 81 -6.78 3.31 -13.59
N ILE A 82 -6.07 2.43 -12.90
CA ILE A 82 -4.71 2.62 -12.40
C ILE A 82 -3.83 1.44 -12.78
N SER A 83 -2.53 1.53 -12.55
CA SER A 83 -1.67 0.36 -12.61
C SER A 83 -1.73 -0.46 -11.32
N LEU A 84 -1.45 -1.77 -11.42
CA LEU A 84 -1.33 -2.66 -10.26
C LEU A 84 -0.27 -2.16 -9.28
N LYS A 85 0.83 -1.59 -9.79
CA LYS A 85 1.82 -0.91 -8.94
C LYS A 85 1.26 0.29 -8.19
N GLN A 86 0.46 1.13 -8.83
CA GLN A 86 -0.19 2.24 -8.12
C GLN A 86 -1.11 1.72 -7.00
N ALA A 87 -1.78 0.57 -7.20
CA ALA A 87 -2.58 -0.04 -6.14
C ALA A 87 -1.72 -0.44 -4.92
N THR A 88 -0.54 -1.03 -5.14
CA THR A 88 0.39 -1.39 -4.04
C THR A 88 1.05 -0.18 -3.38
N GLU A 89 1.17 0.94 -4.10
CA GLU A 89 1.61 2.23 -3.56
C GLU A 89 0.51 2.92 -2.72
N ILE A 90 -0.77 2.79 -3.12
CA ILE A 90 -1.92 3.27 -2.35
C ILE A 90 -2.06 2.47 -1.05
N ASP A 91 -1.93 1.15 -1.13
CA ASP A 91 -1.96 0.27 0.03
C ASP A 91 -0.97 -0.90 -0.09
N THR A 92 0.05 -0.86 0.75
CA THR A 92 1.15 -1.83 0.73
C THR A 92 0.71 -3.25 1.07
N THR A 93 -0.40 -3.42 1.80
CA THR A 93 -0.97 -4.74 2.15
C THR A 93 -1.61 -5.45 0.96
N ILE A 94 -1.76 -4.77 -0.19
CA ILE A 94 -2.16 -5.42 -1.44
C ILE A 94 -1.11 -6.44 -1.89
N ASN A 95 0.17 -6.24 -1.55
CA ASN A 95 1.21 -7.24 -1.79
C ASN A 95 1.00 -8.55 -1.01
N ASP A 96 0.11 -8.59 -0.01
CA ASP A 96 -0.23 -9.83 0.68
C ASP A 96 -1.20 -10.70 -0.13
N LEU A 97 -1.81 -10.14 -1.18
CA LEU A 97 -2.77 -10.80 -2.07
C LEU A 97 -2.16 -11.26 -3.39
N TYR A 98 -0.83 -11.21 -3.55
CA TYR A 98 -0.12 -11.47 -4.81
C TYR A 98 -0.36 -12.87 -5.42
N GLU A 99 -0.78 -13.85 -4.61
CA GLU A 99 -1.14 -15.21 -5.06
C GLU A 99 -2.65 -15.44 -5.12
N MET A 100 -3.48 -14.42 -4.88
CA MET A 100 -4.94 -14.56 -4.88
C MET A 100 -5.41 -14.97 -6.27
N PRO A 101 -6.06 -16.13 -6.43
CA PRO A 101 -6.41 -16.66 -7.74
C PRO A 101 -7.59 -15.91 -8.36
N ILE A 102 -7.74 -16.02 -9.69
CA ILE A 102 -8.93 -15.60 -10.43
C ILE A 102 -10.20 -16.22 -9.81
N GLY A 103 -11.27 -15.44 -9.73
CA GLY A 103 -12.55 -15.85 -9.13
C GLY A 103 -12.58 -15.78 -7.60
N VAL A 104 -11.57 -15.20 -6.97
CA VAL A 104 -11.51 -14.97 -5.52
C VAL A 104 -11.50 -13.47 -5.25
N GLY A 105 -12.21 -13.07 -4.20
CA GLY A 105 -12.12 -11.74 -3.62
C GLY A 105 -11.56 -11.81 -2.21
N ALA A 106 -11.20 -10.65 -1.68
CA ALA A 106 -10.81 -10.48 -0.28
C ALA A 106 -11.38 -9.20 0.29
N GLU A 107 -11.89 -9.27 1.51
CA GLU A 107 -12.45 -8.12 2.24
C GLU A 107 -11.74 -7.90 3.58
N ARG A 108 -11.84 -6.68 4.12
CA ARG A 108 -11.40 -6.37 5.48
C ARG A 108 -12.23 -5.22 6.06
N LYS A 109 -12.31 -5.16 7.39
CA LYS A 109 -13.11 -4.14 8.10
C LYS A 109 -12.45 -2.76 8.12
N SER A 110 -11.12 -2.71 8.13
CA SER A 110 -10.34 -1.47 8.13
C SER A 110 -8.93 -1.73 7.59
N ARG A 111 -8.12 -0.67 7.39
CA ARG A 111 -6.71 -0.79 6.97
C ARG A 111 -5.83 -1.59 7.92
N LYS A 112 -6.25 -1.79 9.17
CA LYS A 112 -5.49 -2.49 10.20
C LYS A 112 -5.87 -3.97 10.31
N ASP A 113 -6.97 -4.36 9.67
CA ASP A 113 -7.47 -5.74 9.71
C ASP A 113 -6.85 -6.57 8.59
N LYS A 114 -6.74 -7.87 8.84
CA LYS A 114 -6.30 -8.84 7.84
C LYS A 114 -7.36 -9.01 6.75
N TRP A 115 -6.90 -9.32 5.56
CA TRP A 115 -7.74 -9.75 4.45
C TRP A 115 -8.42 -11.09 4.78
N VAL A 116 -9.72 -11.17 4.46
CA VAL A 116 -10.54 -12.38 4.57
C VAL A 116 -10.97 -12.77 3.16
N PRO A 117 -10.49 -13.91 2.62
CA PRO A 117 -10.82 -14.33 1.26
C PRO A 117 -12.22 -14.93 1.17
N PHE A 118 -12.87 -14.77 0.02
CA PHE A 118 -14.14 -15.38 -0.33
C PHE A 118 -14.17 -15.72 -1.83
N ARG A 119 -15.06 -16.65 -2.23
CA ARG A 119 -15.26 -16.94 -3.66
C ARG A 119 -16.24 -15.94 -4.26
N LEU A 120 -15.89 -15.39 -5.43
CA LEU A 120 -16.84 -14.63 -6.24
C LEU A 120 -17.92 -15.61 -6.74
N GLN A 121 -19.19 -15.20 -6.64
CA GLN A 121 -20.33 -15.95 -7.17
C GLN A 121 -20.60 -15.49 -8.60
N ASP A 122 -21.23 -16.38 -9.38
CA ASP A 122 -21.65 -16.15 -10.76
C ASP A 122 -22.96 -15.35 -10.83
#